data_AF-A0A438KDX1-F1
#
_entry.id   AF-A0A438KDX1-F1
#
_cell.length_a   1.000
_cell.length_b   1.000
_cell.length_c   1.000
_cell.angle_alpha   90.00
_cell.angle_beta   90.00
_cell.angle_gamma   90.00
#
_symmetry.space_group_name_H-M   'P 1'
#
loop_
_entity.id
_entity.type
_entity.pdbx_description
1 polymer ?
#
loop_
_entity_poly.entity_id
_entity_poly.type
_entity_poly.pdbx_seq_one_letter_code
_entity_poly.pdbx_strand_id
1 'polypeptide(L)'
;MLAGLDLALMLVATKLEIKSDSQLIVEQIQQDYKAKDECMTQYLAMVEEHLKKLNDWIIRPTPREENGKADALVRIVATLPINETIMLPIYLKVMPSITLESVCNTNEEDSRWMLDIIKYL
;
A
#
# COMPACT_ATOMS: atom_id res chain seq x y z
N MET A 1 3.95 -0.51 0.09
CA MET A 1 4.55 -1.71 0.72
C MET A 1 5.19 -2.66 -0.29
N LEU A 2 4.48 -3.16 -1.31
CA LEU A 2 5.02 -4.13 -2.28
C LEU A 2 6.39 -3.72 -2.88
N ALA A 3 6.55 -2.47 -3.33
CA ALA A 3 7.85 -1.99 -3.84
C ALA A 3 8.98 -2.05 -2.79
N GLY A 4 8.67 -1.87 -1.51
CA GLY A 4 9.64 -2.02 -0.41
C GLY A 4 10.01 -3.48 -0.14
N LEU A 5 9.05 -4.40 -0.29
CA LEU A 5 9.30 -5.86 -0.21
C LEU A 5 10.16 -6.33 -1.40
N ASP A 6 9.86 -5.88 -2.61
CA ASP A 6 10.66 -6.15 -3.81
C ASP A 6 12.11 -5.74 -3.60
N LEU A 7 12.32 -4.52 -3.09
CA LEU A 7 13.65 -3.99 -2.79
C LEU A 7 14.36 -4.81 -1.71
N ALA A 8 13.67 -5.18 -0.62
CA ALA A 8 14.26 -5.99 0.44
C ALA A 8 14.72 -7.37 -0.07
N LEU A 9 13.92 -8.01 -0.93
CA LEU A 9 14.28 -9.29 -1.55
C LEU A 9 15.44 -9.14 -2.54
N MET A 10 15.47 -8.06 -3.33
CA MET A 10 16.59 -7.75 -4.23
C MET A 10 17.90 -7.56 -3.46
N LEU A 11 17.83 -6.98 -2.27
CA LEU A 11 18.96 -6.81 -1.36
C LEU A 11 19.27 -8.08 -0.53
N VAL A 12 18.60 -9.19 -0.81
CA VAL A 12 18.78 -10.49 -0.14
C VAL A 12 18.61 -10.37 1.39
N ALA A 13 17.68 -9.51 1.82
CA ALA A 13 17.33 -9.39 3.22
C ALA A 13 16.71 -10.71 3.73
N THR A 14 17.22 -11.23 4.83
CA THR A 14 16.71 -12.48 5.45
C THR A 14 15.72 -12.20 6.57
N LYS A 15 15.81 -11.03 7.20
CA LYS A 15 14.91 -10.56 8.27
C LYS A 15 14.39 -9.18 7.95
N LEU A 16 13.10 -8.96 8.16
CA LEU A 16 12.46 -7.69 7.84
C LEU A 16 11.52 -7.19 8.94
N GLU A 17 11.70 -5.94 9.36
CA GLU A 17 10.70 -5.21 10.14
C GLU A 17 9.94 -4.26 9.21
N ILE A 18 8.64 -4.47 9.11
CA ILE A 18 7.73 -3.72 8.25
C ILE A 18 6.96 -2.74 9.13
N LYS A 19 7.02 -1.46 8.78
CA LYS A 19 6.27 -0.40 9.45
C LYS A 19 5.20 0.13 8.51
N SER A 20 3.96 0.19 9.00
CA SER A 20 2.81 0.68 8.25
C SER A 20 1.96 1.57 9.15
N ASP A 21 1.52 2.70 8.63
CA ASP A 21 0.54 3.59 9.26
C ASP A 21 -0.91 3.16 8.98
N SER A 22 -1.12 2.29 7.98
CA SER A 22 -2.41 1.69 7.72
C SER A 22 -2.65 0.49 8.64
N GLN A 23 -3.47 0.69 9.67
CA GLN A 23 -3.88 -0.36 10.60
C GLN A 23 -4.59 -1.53 9.88
N LEU A 24 -5.44 -1.23 8.89
CA LEU A 24 -6.13 -2.26 8.10
C LEU A 24 -5.15 -3.24 7.44
N ILE A 25 -4.06 -2.72 6.85
CA ILE A 25 -3.05 -3.56 6.19
C ILE A 25 -2.27 -4.39 7.21
N VAL A 26 -1.97 -3.82 8.38
CA VAL A 26 -1.32 -4.55 9.48
C VAL A 26 -2.18 -5.74 9.91
N GLU A 27 -3.46 -5.51 10.19
CA GLU A 27 -4.41 -6.52 10.66
C GLU A 27 -4.71 -7.58 9.59
N GLN A 28 -4.78 -7.18 8.30
CA GLN A 28 -4.97 -8.12 7.20
C GLN A 28 -3.77 -9.04 6.97
N ILE A 29 -2.55 -8.51 7.12
CA ILE A 29 -1.31 -9.32 7.00
C ILE A 29 -1.14 -10.25 8.20
N GLN A 30 -1.56 -9.80 9.39
CA GLN A 30 -1.64 -10.63 10.59
C GLN A 30 -2.77 -11.67 10.54
N GLN A 31 -3.57 -11.68 9.47
CA GLN A 31 -4.73 -12.56 9.26
C GLN A 31 -5.89 -12.37 10.24
N ASP A 32 -5.87 -11.30 11.03
CA ASP A 32 -6.99 -10.95 11.92
C ASP A 32 -8.19 -10.45 11.11
N TYR A 33 -7.94 -9.86 9.93
CA TYR A 33 -8.96 -9.27 9.06
C TYR A 33 -8.96 -9.93 7.68
N LYS A 34 -10.15 -10.21 7.15
CA LYS A 34 -10.32 -10.74 5.78
C LYS A 34 -10.52 -9.60 4.78
N ALA A 35 -9.84 -9.69 3.63
CA ALA A 35 -10.16 -8.85 2.48
C ALA A 35 -11.53 -9.25 1.90
N LYS A 36 -12.37 -8.25 1.63
CA LYS A 36 -13.67 -8.44 0.97
C LYS A 36 -13.62 -8.22 -0.53
N ASP A 37 -12.73 -7.34 -0.97
CA ASP A 37 -12.59 -6.95 -2.37
C ASP A 37 -11.52 -7.81 -3.07
N GLU A 38 -11.74 -8.08 -4.35
CA GLU A 38 -10.86 -8.90 -5.19
C GLU A 38 -9.46 -8.27 -5.31
N CYS A 39 -9.38 -6.95 -5.44
CA CYS A 39 -8.11 -6.23 -5.59
C CYS A 39 -7.28 -6.31 -4.31
N MET A 40 -7.93 -6.18 -3.16
CA MET A 40 -7.25 -6.34 -1.87
C MET A 40 -6.83 -7.78 -1.64
N THR A 41 -7.62 -8.75 -2.10
CA THR A 41 -7.26 -10.18 -2.02
C THR A 41 -6.02 -10.47 -2.86
N GLN A 42 -5.97 -9.96 -4.09
CA GLN A 42 -4.80 -10.09 -4.96
C GLN A 42 -3.57 -9.39 -4.38
N TYR A 43 -3.75 -8.19 -3.82
CA TYR A 43 -2.69 -7.48 -3.11
C TYR A 43 -2.10 -8.31 -1.97
N LEU A 44 -2.95 -8.87 -1.10
CA LEU A 44 -2.50 -9.69 0.03
C LEU A 44 -1.82 -10.98 -0.44
N ALA A 45 -2.31 -11.62 -1.51
CA ALA A 45 -1.66 -12.79 -2.08
C ALA A 45 -0.24 -12.48 -2.57
N MET A 46 -0.03 -11.34 -3.24
CA MET A 46 1.30 -10.90 -3.64
C MET A 46 2.18 -10.63 -2.41
N VAL A 47 1.67 -9.90 -1.41
CA VAL A 47 2.42 -9.64 -0.17
C VAL A 47 2.84 -10.95 0.50
N GLU A 48 1.93 -11.91 0.63
CA GLU A 48 2.19 -13.22 1.21
C GLU A 48 3.28 -13.98 0.45
N GLU A 49 3.26 -13.96 -0.89
CA GLU A 49 4.30 -14.58 -1.72
C GLU A 49 5.69 -13.99 -1.46
N HIS A 50 5.78 -12.68 -1.22
CA HIS A 50 7.04 -12.01 -0.92
C HIS A 50 7.50 -12.33 0.50
N LEU A 51 6.58 -12.34 1.47
CA LEU A 51 6.88 -12.68 2.86
C LEU A 51 7.35 -14.13 3.02
N LYS A 52 6.82 -15.07 2.23
CA LYS A 52 7.27 -16.48 2.20
C LYS A 52 8.74 -16.64 1.78
N LYS A 53 9.31 -15.66 1.08
CA LYS A 53 10.73 -15.67 0.66
C LYS A 53 11.67 -15.15 1.75
N LEU A 54 11.14 -14.58 2.83
CA LEU A 54 11.90 -14.09 3.99
C LEU A 54 11.97 -15.19 5.07
N ASN A 55 13.09 -15.27 5.79
CA ASN A 55 13.23 -16.25 6.88
C ASN A 55 12.47 -15.82 8.15
N ASP A 56 12.38 -14.51 8.38
CA ASP A 56 11.73 -13.93 9.56
C ASP A 56 11.18 -12.55 9.20
N TRP A 57 9.98 -12.23 9.65
CA TRP A 57 9.39 -10.92 9.42
C TRP A 57 8.44 -10.54 10.55
N ILE A 58 8.37 -9.24 10.82
CA ILE A 58 7.39 -8.66 11.73
C ILE A 58 6.79 -7.42 11.08
N ILE A 59 5.48 -7.23 11.29
CA ILE A 59 4.79 -6.00 10.91
C ILE A 59 4.33 -5.27 12.15
N ARG A 60 4.54 -3.94 12.19
CA ARG A 60 4.13 -3.08 13.30
C ARG A 60 3.36 -1.87 12.79
N PRO A 61 2.27 -1.49 13.48
CA PRO A 61 1.65 -0.20 13.24
C PRO A 61 2.64 0.90 13.64
N THR A 62 2.63 2.02 12.92
CA THR A 62 3.47 3.18 13.21
C THR A 62 2.59 4.43 13.17
N PRO A 63 2.69 5.34 14.17
CA PRO A 63 1.97 6.61 14.14
C PRO A 63 2.28 7.38 12.86
N ARG A 64 1.30 8.09 12.33
CA ARG A 64 1.45 8.82 11.07
C ARG A 64 2.58 9.87 11.15
N GLU A 65 2.76 10.45 12.32
CA GLU A 65 3.84 11.41 12.63
C GLU A 65 5.24 10.79 12.44
N GLU A 66 5.37 9.48 12.68
CA GLU A 66 6.62 8.74 12.53
C GLU A 66 6.82 8.19 11.10
N ASN A 67 5.76 8.15 10.28
CA ASN A 67 5.80 7.69 8.88
C ASN A 67 6.18 8.79 7.88
N GLY A 68 6.62 9.97 8.35
CA GLY A 68 6.85 11.16 7.52
C GLY A 68 7.81 10.97 6.33
N LYS A 69 8.75 10.02 6.41
CA LYS A 69 9.65 9.69 5.28
C LYS A 69 8.91 8.99 4.14
N ALA A 70 8.05 8.02 4.45
CA ALA A 70 7.26 7.32 3.43
C ALA A 70 6.26 8.29 2.79
N ASP A 71 5.60 9.12 3.60
CA ASP A 71 4.68 10.17 3.13
C ASP A 71 5.37 11.17 2.20
N ALA A 72 6.61 11.56 2.51
CA ALA A 72 7.40 12.43 1.65
C ALA A 72 7.67 11.79 0.28
N LEU A 73 8.01 10.50 0.24
CA LEU A 73 8.23 9.77 -1.01
C LEU A 73 6.94 9.65 -1.84
N VAL A 74 5.82 9.33 -1.20
CA VAL A 74 4.52 9.26 -1.87
C VAL A 74 4.15 10.63 -2.45
N ARG A 75 4.34 11.71 -1.69
CA ARG A 75 4.09 13.07 -2.17
C ARG A 75 4.98 13.41 -3.37
N ILE A 76 6.27 13.09 -3.32
CA ILE A 76 7.20 13.30 -4.43
C ILE A 76 6.68 12.61 -5.69
N VAL A 77 6.29 11.33 -5.61
CA VAL A 77 5.76 10.57 -6.75
C VAL A 77 4.43 11.15 -7.26
N ALA A 78 3.55 11.61 -6.37
CA ALA A 78 2.25 12.15 -6.74
C ALA A 78 2.33 13.52 -7.44
N THR A 79 3.31 14.35 -7.08
CA THR A 79 3.42 15.72 -7.60
C THR A 79 4.38 15.87 -8.78
N LEU A 80 5.24 14.88 -9.01
CA LEU A 80 6.21 14.95 -10.09
C LEU A 80 5.60 14.44 -11.40
N PRO A 81 5.62 15.22 -12.49
CA PRO A 81 5.39 14.67 -13.81
C PRO A 81 6.52 13.69 -14.11
N ILE A 82 6.19 12.41 -14.28
CA ILE A 82 7.14 11.36 -14.66
C ILE A 82 7.53 11.60 -16.12
N ASN A 83 8.41 12.57 -16.37
CA ASN A 83 8.92 12.80 -17.72
C ASN A 83 10.42 13.03 -17.80
N GLU A 84 11.14 13.22 -16.69
CA GLU A 84 12.59 13.34 -16.74
C GLU A 84 13.26 12.66 -15.55
N THR A 85 14.34 11.95 -15.86
CA THR A 85 15.19 11.18 -14.96
C THR A 85 15.76 12.04 -13.85
N ILE A 86 15.07 12.09 -12.71
CA ILE A 86 15.66 12.61 -11.49
C ILE A 86 16.58 11.51 -10.94
N MET A 87 17.90 11.75 -10.98
CA MET A 87 18.96 10.92 -10.40
C MET A 87 18.91 10.96 -8.86
N LEU A 88 17.79 10.55 -8.27
CA LEU A 88 17.72 10.18 -6.87
C LEU A 88 18.03 8.68 -6.78
N PRO A 89 18.84 8.20 -5.82
CA PRO A 89 19.03 6.77 -5.57
C PRO A 89 17.78 6.20 -4.89
N ILE A 90 16.63 6.35 -5.54
CA ILE A 90 15.33 5.87 -5.10
C ILE A 90 14.94 4.71 -5.99
N TYR A 91 14.51 3.61 -5.37
CA TYR A 91 13.90 2.51 -6.09
C TYR A 91 12.48 2.93 -6.51
N LEU A 92 12.26 3.12 -7.81
CA LEU A 92 10.98 3.52 -8.36
C LEU A 92 10.32 2.36 -9.11
N LYS A 93 9.14 1.95 -8.66
CA LYS A 93 8.30 0.99 -9.39
C LYS A 93 7.32 1.74 -10.29
N VAL A 94 7.62 1.79 -11.59
CA VAL A 94 6.88 2.58 -12.60
C VAL A 94 5.55 1.93 -12.98
N MET A 95 5.46 0.60 -12.90
CA MET A 95 4.24 -0.15 -13.21
C MET A 95 3.44 -0.49 -11.95
N PRO A 96 2.10 -0.41 -11.98
CA PRO A 96 1.28 -0.85 -10.85
C PRO A 96 1.52 -2.34 -10.60
N SER A 97 1.52 -2.75 -9.32
CA SER A 97 1.73 -4.17 -8.97
C SER A 97 0.51 -5.03 -9.27
N ILE A 98 -0.66 -4.41 -9.38
CA ILE A 98 -1.93 -5.06 -9.68
C ILE A 98 -2.51 -4.37 -10.90
N THR A 99 -2.73 -5.15 -11.95
CA THR A 99 -3.44 -4.71 -13.15
C THR A 99 -4.92 -4.86 -12.86
N LEU A 100 -5.56 -3.82 -12.33
CA LEU A 100 -7.02 -3.75 -12.32
C LEU A 100 -7.46 -3.53 -13.78
N GLU A 101 -8.34 -4.37 -14.31
CA GLU A 101 -9.33 -3.81 -15.24
C GLU A 101 -10.07 -2.73 -14.46
N SER A 102 -10.08 -1.51 -14.96
CA SER A 102 -10.70 -0.36 -14.29
C SER A 102 -12.18 -0.62 -14.04
N VAL A 103 -12.51 -1.22 -12.90
CA VAL A 103 -13.84 -1.18 -12.32
C VAL A 103 -13.82 -0.07 -11.27
N CYS A 104 -13.62 1.16 -11.74
CA CYS A 104 -14.17 2.31 -11.05
C CYS A 104 -15.69 2.22 -11.19
N ASN A 105 -16.35 1.46 -10.31
CA ASN A 105 -17.76 1.69 -10.08
C ASN A 105 -17.89 2.97 -9.25
N THR A 106 -17.60 4.12 -9.86
CA THR A 106 -18.32 5.34 -9.50
C THR A 106 -19.73 5.14 -10.05
N ASN A 107 -20.53 4.35 -9.34
CA ASN A 107 -21.97 4.48 -9.47
C ASN A 107 -22.26 5.86 -8.88
N GLU A 108 -22.32 6.88 -9.75
CA GLU A 108 -22.65 8.26 -9.40
C GLU A 108 -24.01 8.38 -8.67
N GLU A 109 -24.79 7.30 -8.63
CA GLU A 109 -26.13 7.24 -8.06
C GLU A 109 -26.22 7.10 -6.54
N ASP A 110 -25.14 6.74 -5.83
CA ASP A 110 -25.22 6.53 -4.38
C ASP A 110 -24.51 7.60 -3.55
N SER A 111 -24.60 8.87 -3.95
CA SER A 111 -24.26 10.02 -3.10
C SER A 111 -25.30 10.31 -2.01
N ARG A 112 -26.28 9.41 -1.81
CA ARG A 112 -27.38 9.59 -0.84
C ARG A 112 -26.93 9.52 0.61
N TRP A 113 -25.87 8.76 0.92
CA TRP A 113 -25.30 8.70 2.28
C TRP A 113 -24.79 10.07 2.75
N MET A 114 -24.34 10.92 1.83
CA MET A 114 -23.82 12.25 2.15
C MET A 114 -24.95 13.19 2.62
N LEU A 115 -26.14 13.06 2.02
CA LEU A 115 -27.32 13.83 2.39
C LEU A 115 -27.81 13.46 3.80
N ASP A 116 -27.74 12.18 4.16
CA ASP A 116 -28.11 11.72 5.51
C ASP A 116 -27.19 12.29 6.58
N ILE A 117 -25.88 12.42 6.31
CA ILE A 117 -24.92 13.02 7.25
C ILE A 117 -25.18 14.51 7.42
N ILE A 118 -25.46 15.24 6.33
CA ILE A 118 -25.77 16.68 6.39
C ILE A 118 -27.02 16.94 7.23
N LYS A 119 -27.99 16.02 7.24
CA LYS A 119 -29.24 16.16 8.02
C LYS A 119 -29.03 16.03 9.53
N TYR A 120 -27.93 15.41 9.96
CA TYR A 120 -27.59 15.25 11.38
C TYR A 120 -26.68 16.37 11.92
N LEU A 121 -26.19 17.27 11.06
CA LEU A 121 -25.43 18.48 11.43
C LEU A 121 -26.35 19.69 11.53
#